data_AF-A0A956ZPB3-F1
#
_entry.id   AF-A0A956ZPB3-F1
#
_cell.length_a   1.000
_cell.length_b   1.000
_cell.length_c   1.000
_cell.angle_alpha   90.00
_cell.angle_beta   90.00
_cell.angle_gamma   90.00
#
_symmetry.space_group_name_H-M   'P 1'
#
loop_
_entity.id
_entity.type
_entity.pdbx_description
1 polymer ?
#
loop_
_entity_poly.entity_id
_entity_poly.type
_entity_poly.pdbx_seq_one_letter_code
_entity_poly.pdbx_strand_id
1 'polypeptide(L)'
;MKILPIILVVALAPVLLVSCGSDSKDDPAPAAASPVTPSGDPLTDEAYLKVFCTGVTNFRESLLTETRDGLVKVVQDYYDSMQAIVPPPDVATFHQEFLDYLKDALDEPTYLVTRDPPVPEASVRSRLAAAVSSVPECEYPTFLEGN
;
A
#
# COMPACT_ATOMS: atom_id res chain seq x y z
N MET A 1 73.36 -19.96 -17.27
CA MET A 1 73.00 -20.98 -18.29
C MET A 1 71.60 -21.49 -17.91
N LYS A 2 70.55 -21.58 -18.74
CA LYS A 2 70.36 -21.43 -20.19
C LYS A 2 68.82 -21.48 -20.44
N ILE A 3 68.28 -20.41 -21.04
CA ILE A 3 67.23 -20.31 -22.10
C ILE A 3 65.80 -20.90 -21.91
N LEU A 4 64.82 -20.02 -22.21
CA LEU A 4 63.35 -20.10 -22.45
C LEU A 4 62.87 -21.16 -23.50
N PRO A 5 61.54 -21.50 -23.68
CA PRO A 5 60.47 -20.63 -24.26
C PRO A 5 59.03 -20.79 -23.69
N ILE A 6 58.22 -19.71 -23.54
CA ILE A 6 57.15 -19.15 -24.42
C ILE A 6 55.96 -20.11 -24.75
N ILE A 7 54.73 -19.65 -24.41
CA ILE A 7 53.43 -19.63 -25.16
C ILE A 7 52.35 -19.34 -24.07
N LEU A 8 51.84 -18.13 -23.83
CA LEU A 8 50.96 -17.23 -24.60
C LEU A 8 49.66 -17.85 -25.13
N VAL A 9 48.56 -17.75 -24.37
CA VAL A 9 47.23 -17.44 -24.93
C VAL A 9 46.51 -16.49 -23.96
N VAL A 10 46.23 -15.29 -24.46
CA VAL A 10 45.46 -14.22 -23.83
C VAL A 10 44.01 -14.40 -24.25
N ALA A 11 43.07 -14.42 -23.30
CA ALA A 11 41.65 -14.21 -23.58
C ALA A 11 41.20 -12.95 -22.83
N LEU A 12 41.05 -11.85 -23.57
CA LEU A 12 40.46 -10.60 -23.12
C LEU A 12 38.96 -10.78 -22.90
N ALA A 13 38.45 -10.31 -21.76
CA ALA A 13 37.08 -9.83 -21.64
C ALA A 13 37.10 -8.46 -20.94
N PRO A 14 36.49 -7.41 -21.52
CA PRO A 14 36.65 -6.04 -21.06
C PRO A 14 35.72 -5.73 -19.87
N VAL A 15 36.32 -5.38 -18.73
CA VAL A 15 35.65 -4.68 -17.63
C VAL A 15 35.58 -3.21 -18.03
N LEU A 16 34.40 -2.71 -18.35
CA LEU A 16 34.18 -1.27 -18.50
C LEU A 16 33.99 -0.64 -17.12
N LEU A 17 35.00 0.10 -16.69
CA LEU A 17 34.93 1.15 -15.66
C LEU A 17 35.02 2.51 -16.36
N VAL A 18 34.19 3.46 -15.94
CA VAL A 18 34.37 4.95 -15.93
C VAL A 18 33.04 5.47 -15.36
N SER A 19 32.91 5.97 -14.12
CA SER A 19 33.56 7.05 -13.36
C SER A 19 33.19 8.47 -13.83
N CYS A 20 32.45 9.18 -12.96
CA CYS A 20 32.46 10.64 -12.69
C CYS A 20 31.61 10.80 -11.41
N GLY A 21 31.94 11.54 -10.36
CA GLY A 21 32.94 12.57 -10.16
C GLY A 21 32.34 13.62 -9.22
N SER A 22 33.10 13.98 -8.19
CA SER A 22 33.03 15.21 -7.37
C SER A 22 32.03 15.30 -6.20
N ASP A 23 32.64 15.43 -5.03
CA ASP A 23 32.18 15.99 -3.76
C ASP A 23 31.34 17.27 -3.93
N SER A 24 30.13 17.29 -3.36
CA SER A 24 29.45 18.48 -2.83
C SER A 24 28.45 18.02 -1.76
N LYS A 25 28.58 18.61 -0.57
CA LYS A 25 27.57 18.56 0.48
C LYS A 25 26.32 19.28 -0.01
N ASP A 26 25.24 18.55 -0.22
CA ASP A 26 23.88 19.09 -0.22
C ASP A 26 22.98 18.01 0.36
N ASP A 27 22.19 18.41 1.36
CA ASP A 27 21.26 17.56 2.09
C ASP A 27 20.41 16.70 1.14
N PRO A 28 20.20 15.39 1.40
CA PRO A 28 19.23 14.65 0.63
C PRO A 28 17.85 15.21 0.94
N ALA A 29 17.29 15.94 -0.03
CA ALA A 29 15.87 16.19 -0.14
C ALA A 29 15.11 14.86 0.08
N PRO A 30 14.00 14.85 0.82
CA PRO A 30 13.29 13.62 1.13
C PRO A 30 12.92 12.92 -0.18
N ALA A 31 13.39 11.68 -0.31
CA ALA A 31 13.09 10.82 -1.45
C ALA A 31 11.57 10.77 -1.61
N ALA A 32 11.09 11.21 -2.78
CA ALA A 32 9.71 11.04 -3.16
C ALA A 32 9.35 9.55 -2.99
N ALA A 33 8.36 9.27 -2.14
CA ALA A 33 7.86 7.92 -1.91
C ALA A 33 7.57 7.29 -3.26
N SER A 34 8.29 6.21 -3.59
CA SER A 34 8.04 5.46 -4.80
C SER A 34 6.62 4.88 -4.72
N PRO A 35 5.83 4.89 -5.81
CA PRO A 35 4.51 4.30 -5.79
C PRO A 35 4.62 2.82 -5.43
N VAL A 36 3.98 2.39 -4.35
CA VAL A 36 3.85 0.96 -4.05
C VAL A 36 2.94 0.40 -5.15
N THR A 37 3.52 -0.42 -6.03
CA THR A 37 2.74 -1.15 -7.03
C THR A 37 2.15 -2.38 -6.33
N PRO A 38 0.81 -2.56 -6.32
CA PRO A 38 0.22 -3.76 -5.75
C PRO A 38 0.79 -5.01 -6.42
N SER A 39 1.11 -6.04 -5.65
CA SER A 39 1.73 -7.26 -6.16
C SER A 39 0.87 -8.48 -5.84
N GLY A 40 0.54 -9.28 -6.87
CA GLY A 40 -0.15 -10.55 -6.71
C GLY A 40 -1.36 -10.71 -7.63
N ASP A 41 -2.08 -11.82 -7.45
CA ASP A 41 -3.38 -12.05 -8.09
C ASP A 41 -4.48 -11.27 -7.36
N PRO A 42 -5.58 -10.92 -8.04
CA PRO A 42 -6.75 -10.34 -7.39
C PRO A 42 -7.24 -11.17 -6.21
N LEU A 43 -7.52 -10.52 -5.09
CA LEU A 43 -8.04 -11.16 -3.88
C LEU A 43 -9.48 -11.66 -4.07
N THR A 44 -9.89 -12.62 -3.23
CA THR A 44 -11.32 -12.95 -3.04
C THR A 44 -12.00 -11.85 -2.23
N ASP A 45 -13.33 -11.81 -2.22
CA ASP A 45 -14.09 -10.85 -1.43
C ASP A 45 -13.74 -10.96 0.07
N GLU A 46 -13.61 -12.17 0.62
CA GLU A 46 -13.26 -12.38 2.03
C GLU A 46 -11.84 -11.89 2.35
N ALA A 47 -10.88 -12.16 1.48
CA ALA A 47 -9.50 -11.71 1.66
C ALA A 47 -9.38 -10.19 1.54
N TYR A 48 -10.14 -9.58 0.62
CA TYR A 48 -10.25 -8.13 0.49
C TYR A 48 -10.89 -7.50 1.74
N LEU A 49 -12.03 -8.02 2.18
CA LEU A 49 -12.77 -7.56 3.35
C LEU A 49 -11.96 -7.73 4.63
N LYS A 50 -11.15 -8.77 4.75
CA LYS A 50 -10.24 -8.93 5.89
C LYS A 50 -9.31 -7.73 6.05
N VAL A 51 -8.66 -7.29 4.97
CA VAL A 51 -7.74 -6.14 5.01
C VAL A 51 -8.50 -4.85 5.28
N PHE A 52 -9.60 -4.64 4.56
CA PHE A 52 -10.49 -3.50 4.74
C PHE A 52 -11.00 -3.38 6.19
N CYS A 53 -11.62 -4.43 6.72
CA CYS A 53 -12.18 -4.43 8.06
C CYS A 53 -11.13 -4.34 9.16
N THR A 54 -9.95 -4.93 8.98
CA THR A 54 -8.82 -4.74 9.91
C THR A 54 -8.49 -3.26 10.07
N GLY A 55 -8.40 -2.51 8.96
CA GLY A 55 -8.14 -1.08 9.00
C GLY A 55 -9.25 -0.27 9.66
N VAL A 56 -10.51 -0.60 9.37
CA VAL A 56 -11.68 0.02 10.03
C VAL A 56 -11.66 -0.20 11.54
N THR A 57 -11.43 -1.44 11.97
CA THR A 57 -11.36 -1.83 13.38
C THR A 57 -10.24 -1.08 14.10
N ASN A 58 -9.02 -1.13 13.56
CA ASN A 58 -7.87 -0.44 14.14
C ASN A 58 -8.10 1.07 14.27
N PHE A 59 -8.61 1.71 13.21
CA PHE A 59 -8.89 3.13 13.23
C PHE A 59 -9.97 3.48 14.26
N ARG A 60 -11.08 2.71 14.30
CA ARG A 60 -12.16 2.96 15.25
C ARG A 60 -11.71 2.84 16.70
N GLU A 61 -10.92 1.81 17.02
CA GLU A 61 -10.39 1.62 18.37
C GLU A 61 -9.44 2.75 18.78
N SER A 62 -8.67 3.24 17.81
CA SER A 62 -7.72 4.33 18.00
C SER A 62 -8.40 5.69 18.29
N LEU A 63 -9.64 5.91 17.86
CA LEU A 63 -10.35 7.19 18.08
C LEU A 63 -10.46 7.59 19.55
N LEU A 64 -10.46 6.63 20.47
CA LEU A 64 -10.60 6.89 21.91
C LEU A 64 -9.27 6.83 22.67
N THR A 65 -8.21 6.31 22.05
CA THR A 65 -6.94 5.99 22.71
C THR A 65 -5.77 6.79 22.17
N GLU A 66 -5.83 7.21 20.91
CA GLU A 66 -4.73 7.86 20.22
C GLU A 66 -4.86 9.38 20.20
N THR A 67 -3.70 10.03 20.09
CA THR A 67 -3.60 11.46 19.76
C THR A 67 -3.82 11.67 18.26
N ARG A 68 -3.87 12.93 17.80
CA ARG A 68 -3.91 13.25 16.36
C ARG A 68 -2.78 12.56 15.59
N ASP A 69 -1.54 12.65 16.07
CA ASP A 69 -0.39 12.06 15.38
C ASP A 69 -0.46 10.52 15.37
N GLY A 70 -0.99 9.93 16.44
CA GLY A 70 -1.29 8.49 16.50
C GLY A 70 -2.34 8.09 15.46
N LEU A 71 -3.40 8.87 15.31
CA LEU A 71 -4.42 8.66 14.29
C LEU A 71 -3.87 8.78 12.87
N VAL A 72 -3.01 9.76 12.59
CA VAL A 72 -2.33 9.88 11.27
C VAL A 72 -1.57 8.59 10.98
N LYS A 73 -0.83 8.05 11.95
CA LYS A 73 -0.10 6.80 11.78
C LYS A 73 -1.03 5.62 11.48
N VAL A 74 -2.15 5.51 12.19
CA VAL A 74 -3.14 4.44 11.97
C VAL A 74 -3.76 4.54 10.58
N VAL A 75 -4.06 5.76 10.11
CA VAL A 75 -4.56 6.00 8.74
C VAL A 75 -3.50 5.65 7.70
N GLN A 76 -2.23 5.99 7.93
CA GLN A 76 -1.12 5.61 7.05
C GLN A 76 -0.97 4.10 6.95
N ASP A 77 -0.97 3.39 8.09
CA ASP A 77 -0.84 1.93 8.12
C ASP A 77 -2.04 1.26 7.40
N TYR A 78 -3.24 1.86 7.48
CA TYR A 78 -4.41 1.41 6.73
C TYR A 78 -4.26 1.67 5.22
N TYR A 79 -3.87 2.89 4.83
CA TYR A 79 -3.61 3.25 3.44
C TYR A 79 -2.59 2.30 2.80
N ASP A 80 -1.45 2.06 3.46
CA ASP A 80 -0.39 1.18 2.97
C ASP A 80 -0.87 -0.26 2.81
N SER A 81 -1.67 -0.76 3.76
CA SER A 81 -2.25 -2.11 3.71
C SER A 81 -3.21 -2.26 2.53
N MET A 82 -4.04 -1.26 2.26
CA MET A 82 -4.93 -1.25 1.10
C MET A 82 -4.15 -1.09 -0.21
N GLN A 83 -3.10 -0.27 -0.24
CA GLN A 83 -2.29 -0.06 -1.43
C GLN A 83 -1.50 -1.31 -1.83
N ALA A 84 -1.16 -2.17 -0.87
CA ALA A 84 -0.41 -3.40 -1.12
C ALA A 84 -1.22 -4.52 -1.81
N ILE A 85 -2.55 -4.43 -1.84
CA ILE A 85 -3.42 -5.51 -2.32
C ILE A 85 -3.98 -5.24 -3.72
N VAL A 86 -4.28 -6.32 -4.45
CA VAL A 86 -5.02 -6.26 -5.71
C VAL A 86 -6.50 -6.58 -5.42
N PRO A 87 -7.43 -5.63 -5.60
CA PRO A 87 -8.85 -5.87 -5.35
C PRO A 87 -9.44 -6.84 -6.40
N PRO A 88 -10.61 -7.47 -6.12
CA PRO A 88 -11.41 -8.07 -7.17
C PRO A 88 -11.63 -7.08 -8.33
N PRO A 89 -11.61 -7.53 -9.61
CA PRO A 89 -11.58 -6.61 -10.74
C PRO A 89 -12.72 -5.58 -10.78
N ASP A 90 -13.92 -5.96 -10.33
CA ASP A 90 -15.08 -5.08 -10.29
C ASP A 90 -15.16 -4.20 -9.04
N VAL A 91 -14.26 -4.41 -8.08
CA VAL A 91 -14.04 -3.56 -6.90
C VAL A 91 -12.98 -2.49 -7.18
N ALA A 92 -12.22 -2.58 -8.28
CA ALA A 92 -11.05 -1.75 -8.55
C ALA A 92 -11.32 -0.23 -8.54
N THR A 93 -12.45 0.23 -9.10
CA THR A 93 -12.82 1.66 -9.07
C THR A 93 -13.04 2.14 -7.64
N PHE A 94 -13.89 1.45 -6.88
CA PHE A 94 -14.12 1.75 -5.47
C PHE A 94 -12.83 1.69 -4.65
N HIS A 95 -11.97 0.70 -4.91
CA HIS A 95 -10.70 0.56 -4.21
C HIS A 95 -9.80 1.79 -4.41
N GLN A 96 -9.70 2.33 -5.63
CA GLN A 96 -8.94 3.55 -5.88
C GLN A 96 -9.57 4.77 -5.21
N GLU A 97 -10.89 4.93 -5.31
CA GLU A 97 -11.61 6.01 -4.62
C GLU A 97 -11.42 5.95 -3.11
N PHE A 98 -11.40 4.74 -2.54
CA PHE A 98 -11.17 4.52 -1.13
C PHE A 98 -9.72 4.79 -0.71
N LEU A 99 -8.73 4.46 -1.57
CA LEU A 99 -7.34 4.86 -1.34
C LEU A 99 -7.18 6.39 -1.33
N ASP A 100 -7.85 7.10 -2.25
CA ASP A 100 -7.85 8.56 -2.25
C ASP A 100 -8.52 9.12 -0.98
N TYR A 101 -9.63 8.51 -0.54
CA TYR A 101 -10.30 8.86 0.72
C TYR A 101 -9.39 8.68 1.95
N LEU A 102 -8.64 7.57 2.02
CA LEU A 102 -7.66 7.34 3.09
C LEU A 102 -6.49 8.33 3.02
N LYS A 103 -6.02 8.64 1.81
CA LYS A 103 -4.92 9.58 1.58
C LYS A 103 -5.29 11.00 2.01
N ASP A 104 -6.50 11.46 1.70
CA ASP A 104 -7.04 12.74 2.16
C ASP A 104 -7.04 12.84 3.71
N ALA A 105 -7.27 11.71 4.39
CA ALA A 105 -7.31 11.66 5.85
C ALA A 105 -5.91 11.66 6.49
N LEU A 106 -4.81 11.59 5.74
CA LEU A 106 -3.47 11.74 6.31
C LEU A 106 -3.23 13.16 6.84
N ASP A 107 -3.82 14.17 6.22
CA ASP A 107 -3.71 15.56 6.69
C ASP A 107 -4.69 15.86 7.84
N GLU A 108 -5.90 15.30 7.78
CA GLU A 108 -6.94 15.43 8.80
C GLU A 108 -7.62 14.07 9.07
N PRO A 109 -7.12 13.27 10.04
CA PRO A 109 -7.60 11.92 10.29
C PRO A 109 -9.08 11.83 10.67
N THR A 110 -9.64 12.90 11.24
CA THR A 110 -11.06 12.93 11.60
C THR A 110 -11.98 12.94 10.38
N TYR A 111 -11.46 13.14 9.17
CA TYR A 111 -12.23 13.00 7.93
C TYR A 111 -12.85 11.63 7.76
N LEU A 112 -12.20 10.57 8.25
CA LEU A 112 -12.75 9.22 8.17
C LEU A 112 -14.09 9.04 8.92
N VAL A 113 -14.43 9.94 9.85
CA VAL A 113 -15.71 9.93 10.59
C VAL A 113 -16.58 11.17 10.36
N THR A 114 -16.08 12.17 9.63
CA THR A 114 -16.80 13.43 9.40
C THR A 114 -17.20 13.64 7.94
N ARG A 115 -16.66 12.84 7.01
CA ARG A 115 -17.04 12.83 5.60
C ARG A 115 -17.69 11.49 5.24
N ASP A 116 -18.58 11.53 4.26
CA ASP A 116 -19.13 10.29 3.71
C ASP A 116 -18.04 9.55 2.93
N PRO A 117 -17.85 8.23 3.16
CA PRO A 117 -16.91 7.43 2.41
C PRO A 117 -17.43 7.19 0.97
N PRO A 118 -16.53 6.88 0.01
CA PRO A 118 -16.98 6.37 -1.28
C PRO A 118 -17.77 5.08 -1.08
N VAL A 119 -18.74 4.83 -1.95
CA VAL A 119 -19.64 3.67 -1.86
C VAL A 119 -19.54 2.90 -3.17
N PRO A 120 -19.29 1.58 -3.13
CA PRO A 120 -19.22 0.78 -4.35
C PRO A 120 -20.58 0.69 -5.03
N GLU A 121 -20.57 0.37 -6.33
CA GLU A 121 -21.76 0.06 -7.12
C GLU A 121 -22.67 -0.94 -6.40
N ALA A 122 -23.99 -0.78 -6.54
CA ALA A 122 -24.96 -1.51 -5.70
C ALA A 122 -24.77 -3.03 -5.71
N SER A 123 -24.47 -3.63 -6.87
CA SER A 123 -24.21 -5.07 -6.97
C SER A 123 -22.95 -5.50 -6.25
N VAL A 124 -21.88 -4.71 -6.34
CA VAL A 124 -20.60 -4.97 -5.64
C VAL A 124 -20.81 -4.80 -4.14
N ARG A 125 -21.49 -3.72 -3.71
CA ARG A 125 -21.83 -3.47 -2.32
C ARG A 125 -22.61 -4.63 -1.71
N SER A 126 -23.68 -5.08 -2.36
CA SER A 126 -24.48 -6.20 -1.86
C SER A 126 -23.68 -7.51 -1.78
N ARG A 127 -22.78 -7.76 -2.73
CA ARG A 127 -21.91 -8.94 -2.71
C ARG A 127 -20.93 -8.89 -1.54
N LEU A 128 -20.23 -7.77 -1.38
CA LEU A 128 -19.28 -7.57 -0.28
C LEU A 128 -20.00 -7.63 1.08
N ALA A 129 -21.16 -6.99 1.21
CA ALA A 129 -21.96 -7.02 2.44
C ALA A 129 -22.37 -8.45 2.84
N ALA A 130 -22.72 -9.31 1.87
CA ALA A 130 -23.05 -10.71 2.16
C ALA A 130 -21.85 -11.51 2.73
N ALA A 131 -20.62 -11.12 2.37
CA ALA A 131 -19.40 -11.75 2.85
C ALA A 131 -18.90 -11.17 4.20
N VAL A 132 -19.44 -10.04 4.68
CA VAL A 132 -19.00 -9.44 5.95
C VAL A 132 -19.13 -10.42 7.12
N SER A 133 -20.25 -11.15 7.21
CA SER A 133 -20.51 -12.08 8.31
C SER A 133 -19.55 -13.28 8.38
N SER A 134 -18.81 -13.59 7.31
CA SER A 134 -17.81 -14.66 7.29
C SER A 134 -16.39 -14.18 7.59
N VAL A 135 -16.18 -12.88 7.76
CA VAL A 135 -14.87 -12.27 7.99
C VAL A 135 -14.75 -11.80 9.45
N PRO A 136 -13.96 -12.48 10.30
CA PRO A 136 -13.86 -12.16 11.73
C PRO A 136 -13.43 -10.73 12.03
N GLU A 137 -12.59 -10.13 11.19
CA GLU A 137 -12.06 -8.78 11.38
C GLU A 137 -13.13 -7.69 11.16
N CYS A 138 -14.27 -8.02 10.56
CA CYS A 138 -15.41 -7.12 10.38
C CYS A 138 -16.29 -7.08 11.63
N GLU A 139 -15.73 -6.61 12.74
CA GLU A 139 -16.40 -6.55 14.04
C GLU A 139 -17.42 -5.41 14.16
N TYR A 140 -17.29 -4.41 13.28
CA TYR A 140 -18.05 -3.17 13.35
C TYR A 140 -18.87 -2.96 12.09
N PRO A 141 -20.07 -2.33 12.19
CA PRO A 141 -20.87 -1.99 11.03
C PRO A 141 -20.06 -1.15 10.05
N THR A 142 -20.13 -1.54 8.77
CA THR A 142 -19.47 -0.78 7.69
C THR A 142 -20.50 -0.06 6.83
N PHE A 143 -20.07 0.90 6.01
CA PHE A 143 -20.93 1.54 5.01
C PHE A 143 -21.33 0.60 3.86
N LEU A 144 -20.82 -0.63 3.86
CA LEU A 144 -21.28 -1.69 2.97
C LEU A 144 -22.62 -2.27 3.44
N GLU A 145 -22.92 -2.15 4.75
CA GLU A 145 -24.09 -2.69 5.43
C GLU A 145 -25.14 -1.58 5.69
N GLY A 146 -25.75 -1.01 4.64
CA GLY A 146 -26.91 -0.11 4.76
C GLY A 146 -27.24 0.62 3.45
N ASN A 147 -28.49 0.81 3.02
CA ASN A 147 -29.84 0.50 3.57
C ASN A 147 -30.67 -0.12 2.44
#